data_AF-A0A672MJZ8-F1
#
_entry.id   AF-A0A672MJZ8-F1
#
_cell.length_a   1.000
_cell.length_b   1.000
_cell.length_c   1.000
_cell.angle_alpha   90.00
_cell.angle_beta   90.00
_cell.angle_gamma   90.00
#
_symmetry.space_group_name_H-M   'P 1'
#
loop_
_entity.id
_entity.type
_entity.pdbx_description
1 polymer ?
#
loop_
_entity_poly.entity_id
_entity_poly.type
_entity_poly.pdbx_seq_one_letter_code
_entity_poly.pdbx_strand_id
1 'polypeptide(L)'
;MLLPLMLWMALLCHVSDGRTSSQRHKRTVWGPNMRIVFYVLAPAKIRPGTKQNILLEGHKLSRQLTVSIMVYDYPDSQTALMRGSVILNSKNNYSALKTIEIDPNVLQPDGKKKYVKVVAQFRAFHRAERVLPVSFRSGYIFIQTDKPVYNPGDNVRCRAFVSDTELRAAERTISLEIQNPDGIAVYGISRAKAIDGILSNTYPLSSVVKEGKWKVVAKFDQGKENIFSREFEVKKYVLPAFNVTLTPKTSHLRLDAEKLEVEITARYLYGEPVKGVAYVLFGIEIDGEKKRLTSMKQLNDVSG
;
A
#
# COMPACT_ATOMS: atom_id res chain seq x y z
N MET A 1 -4.90 23.07 -14.93
CA MET A 1 -4.93 23.35 -13.48
C MET A 1 -5.93 22.42 -12.82
N LEU A 2 -5.40 21.49 -12.02
CA LEU A 2 -5.98 20.80 -10.86
C LEU A 2 -7.48 20.43 -10.88
N LEU A 3 -7.73 19.15 -11.18
CA LEU A 3 -8.78 18.35 -10.54
C LEU A 3 -8.10 17.35 -9.60
N PRO A 4 -8.50 17.25 -8.32
CA PRO A 4 -8.34 16.02 -7.59
C PRO A 4 -9.69 15.36 -7.33
N LEU A 5 -9.74 14.08 -7.70
CA LEU A 5 -10.66 13.08 -7.21
C LEU A 5 -10.69 13.06 -5.68
N MET A 6 -11.89 13.07 -5.10
CA MET A 6 -12.15 12.61 -3.73
C MET A 6 -13.35 11.65 -3.78
N LEU A 7 -13.05 10.37 -4.04
CA LEU A 7 -13.97 9.28 -3.72
C LEU A 7 -13.82 9.01 -2.21
N TRP A 8 -14.77 9.48 -1.40
CA TRP A 8 -14.93 9.04 -0.02
C TRP A 8 -16.00 7.95 0.02
N MET A 9 -15.60 6.70 0.27
CA MET A 9 -16.53 5.68 0.72
C MET A 9 -16.86 5.95 2.20
N ALA A 10 -18.02 6.57 2.45
CA ALA A 10 -18.58 6.69 3.79
C ALA A 10 -19.30 5.39 4.16
N LEU A 11 -18.74 4.61 5.09
CA LEU A 11 -19.47 3.54 5.78
C LEU A 11 -20.16 4.16 6.99
N LEU A 12 -21.43 4.56 6.80
CA LEU A 12 -22.34 4.96 7.86
C LEU A 12 -22.80 3.71 8.64
N CYS A 13 -22.37 3.55 9.88
CA CYS A 13 -23.01 2.64 10.82
C CYS A 13 -24.15 3.39 11.53
N HIS A 14 -25.39 3.13 11.13
CA HIS A 14 -26.57 3.47 11.93
C HIS A 14 -26.91 2.24 12.79
N VAL A 15 -26.84 2.36 14.12
CA VAL A 15 -27.29 1.31 15.05
C VAL A 15 -28.51 1.84 15.79
N SER A 16 -29.65 1.20 15.58
CA SER A 16 -30.85 1.35 16.42
C SER A 16 -31.08 0.04 17.16
N ASP A 17 -31.01 0.07 18.49
CA ASP A 17 -31.25 -1.09 19.33
C ASP A 17 -32.74 -1.33 19.60
N GLY A 18 -33.12 -2.60 19.46
CA GLY A 18 -33.99 -3.37 20.36
C GLY A 18 -35.49 -3.06 20.38
N ARG A 19 -36.31 -4.10 20.17
CA ARG A 19 -37.53 -4.32 20.97
C ARG A 19 -38.01 -5.78 20.94
N THR A 20 -38.22 -6.29 22.15
CA THR A 20 -39.08 -7.42 22.49
C THR A 20 -40.56 -7.07 22.32
N SER A 21 -41.32 -8.13 22.05
CA SER A 21 -42.74 -8.40 22.41
C SER A 21 -43.84 -7.40 22.02
N SER A 22 -44.82 -7.99 21.33
CA SER A 22 -46.10 -7.46 20.86
C SER A 22 -47.00 -6.94 21.98
N GLN A 23 -47.60 -5.76 21.78
CA GLN A 23 -49.03 -5.47 22.01
C GLN A 23 -49.43 -4.16 21.31
N ARG A 24 -50.62 -4.16 20.67
CA ARG A 24 -51.16 -3.11 19.80
C ARG A 24 -51.93 -2.03 20.57
N HIS A 25 -51.95 -0.84 19.95
CA HIS A 25 -52.87 0.31 20.09
C HIS A 25 -52.66 1.34 21.20
N LYS A 26 -52.07 2.49 20.82
CA LYS A 26 -52.81 3.73 20.47
C LYS A 26 -51.91 4.63 19.61
N ARG A 27 -52.43 5.16 18.50
CA ARG A 27 -51.76 6.16 17.65
C ARG A 27 -51.77 7.49 18.39
N THR A 28 -50.63 7.86 18.96
CA THR A 28 -50.33 9.25 19.35
C THR A 28 -49.33 9.78 18.32
N VAL A 29 -49.69 10.86 17.63
CA VAL A 29 -48.79 11.58 16.73
C VAL A 29 -47.71 12.22 17.59
N TRP A 30 -46.48 11.72 17.52
CA TRP A 30 -45.33 12.33 18.17
C TRP A 30 -44.63 13.26 17.16
N GLY A 31 -44.43 14.52 17.55
CA GLY A 31 -43.65 15.51 16.80
C GLY A 31 -42.19 15.08 16.57
N PRO A 32 -41.37 15.90 15.88
CA PRO A 32 -40.04 15.48 15.42
C PRO A 32 -39.16 15.11 16.62
N ASN A 33 -38.80 13.82 16.71
CA ASN A 33 -37.95 13.28 17.76
C ASN A 33 -36.59 14.02 17.79
N MET A 34 -36.45 14.95 18.73
CA MET A 34 -35.24 15.71 18.98
C MET A 34 -34.26 14.87 19.81
N ARG A 35 -33.86 13.70 19.28
CA ARG A 35 -32.87 12.83 19.93
C ARG A 35 -31.47 13.40 19.73
N ILE A 36 -30.72 13.50 20.82
CA ILE A 36 -29.27 13.78 20.81
C ILE A 36 -28.58 12.59 20.14
N VAL A 37 -27.65 12.87 19.24
CA VAL A 37 -26.89 11.86 18.49
C VAL A 37 -25.41 12.14 18.68
N PHE A 38 -24.64 11.08 18.93
CA PHE A 38 -23.19 11.15 19.07
C PHE A 38 -22.51 10.41 17.93
N TYR A 39 -21.42 10.98 17.41
CA TYR A 39 -20.58 10.34 16.40
C TYR A 39 -19.16 10.18 16.93
N VAL A 40 -18.55 9.04 16.59
CA VAL A 40 -17.14 8.76 16.82
C VAL A 40 -16.57 8.24 15.51
N LEU A 41 -15.69 9.03 14.89
CA LEU A 41 -14.94 8.59 13.70
C LEU A 41 -13.50 8.32 14.11
N ALA A 42 -13.02 7.13 13.78
CA ALA A 42 -11.67 6.70 14.06
C ALA A 42 -11.02 6.14 12.79
N PRO A 43 -9.68 6.13 12.71
CA PRO A 43 -8.97 5.45 11.63
C PRO A 43 -9.35 3.97 11.55
N ALA A 44 -9.34 3.40 10.36
CA ALA A 44 -9.62 1.97 10.16
C ALA A 44 -8.59 1.04 10.84
N LYS A 45 -7.39 1.54 11.09
CA LYS A 45 -6.29 0.84 11.78
C LYS A 45 -5.55 1.78 12.71
N ILE A 46 -5.11 1.27 13.86
CA ILE A 46 -4.29 2.01 14.81
C ILE A 46 -2.81 1.65 14.62
N ARG A 47 -1.92 2.64 14.71
CA ARG A 47 -0.47 2.49 14.60
C ARG A 47 0.21 3.02 15.86
N PRO A 48 0.83 2.16 16.68
CA PRO A 48 1.62 2.60 17.82
C PRO A 48 2.78 3.51 17.38
N GLY A 49 3.13 4.49 18.22
CA GLY A 49 4.17 5.48 17.94
C GLY A 49 3.84 6.50 16.85
N THR A 50 2.61 6.51 16.33
CA THR A 50 2.13 7.52 15.37
C THR A 50 0.96 8.29 15.97
N LYS A 51 0.95 9.61 15.80
CA LYS A 51 -0.18 10.46 16.16
C LYS A 51 -1.34 10.24 15.18
N GLN A 52 -2.50 9.88 15.69
CA GLN A 52 -3.69 9.68 14.88
C GLN A 52 -4.86 10.46 15.48
N ASN A 53 -5.73 11.03 14.65
CA ASN A 53 -6.87 11.79 15.15
C ASN A 53 -8.14 10.93 15.13
N ILE A 54 -8.96 11.06 16.17
CA ILE A 54 -10.35 10.62 16.20
C ILE A 54 -11.26 11.85 16.27
N LEU A 55 -12.39 11.82 15.56
CA LEU A 55 -13.42 12.86 15.62
C LEU A 55 -14.52 12.44 16.58
N LEU A 56 -14.93 13.37 17.43
CA LEU A 56 -15.98 13.19 18.42
C LEU A 56 -16.99 14.31 18.24
N GLU A 57 -18.25 13.96 17.97
CA GLU A 57 -19.33 14.93 17.75
C GLU A 57 -20.55 14.62 18.59
N GLY A 58 -21.26 15.66 19.01
CA GLY A 58 -22.55 15.55 19.67
C GLY A 58 -23.55 16.55 19.08
N HIS A 59 -24.55 16.06 18.36
CA HIS A 59 -25.57 16.88 17.72
C HIS A 59 -26.74 17.15 18.66
N LYS A 60 -27.33 18.35 18.52
CA LYS A 60 -28.45 18.84 19.33
C LYS A 60 -28.11 18.94 20.82
N LEU A 61 -26.84 19.18 21.14
CA LEU A 61 -26.39 19.54 22.49
C LEU A 61 -26.63 21.02 22.75
N SER A 62 -27.04 21.36 23.98
CA SER A 62 -27.23 22.74 24.44
C SER A 62 -26.27 23.12 25.58
N ARG A 63 -25.60 22.15 26.20
CA ARG A 63 -24.67 22.35 27.31
C ARG A 63 -23.33 21.71 26.97
N GLN A 64 -22.25 22.30 27.51
CA GLN A 64 -20.93 21.71 27.35
C GLN A 64 -20.87 20.29 27.90
N LEU A 65 -20.13 19.43 27.22
CA LEU A 65 -20.00 18.01 27.53
C LEU A 65 -18.53 17.59 27.46
N THR A 66 -18.03 17.01 28.55
CA THR A 66 -16.70 16.39 28.56
C THR A 66 -16.85 14.94 28.11
N VAL A 67 -16.11 14.57 27.07
CA VAL A 67 -16.04 13.20 26.55
C VAL A 67 -14.71 12.59 27.00
N SER A 68 -14.76 11.44 27.68
CA SER A 68 -13.58 10.68 28.06
C SER A 68 -13.25 9.65 26.99
N ILE A 69 -11.98 9.53 26.64
CA ILE A 69 -11.46 8.58 25.66
C ILE A 69 -10.48 7.65 26.36
N MET A 70 -10.67 6.35 26.19
CA MET A 70 -9.77 5.34 26.70
C MET A 70 -9.49 4.33 25.59
N VAL A 71 -8.22 3.95 25.46
CA VAL A 71 -7.79 2.90 24.52
C VAL A 71 -7.24 1.75 25.33
N TYR A 72 -7.72 0.54 25.05
CA TYR A 72 -7.32 -0.68 25.73
C TYR A 72 -6.74 -1.68 24.73
N ASP A 73 -5.84 -2.54 25.19
CA ASP A 73 -5.53 -3.77 24.46
C ASP A 73 -6.78 -4.67 24.40
N TYR A 74 -6.90 -5.50 23.36
CA TYR A 74 -8.04 -6.38 23.16
C TYR A 74 -7.58 -7.78 22.73
N PRO A 75 -8.05 -8.86 23.39
CA PRO A 75 -9.25 -8.91 24.25
C PRO A 75 -9.05 -8.55 25.72
N ASP A 76 -7.82 -8.61 26.25
CA ASP A 76 -7.53 -8.56 27.70
C ASP A 76 -8.14 -7.33 28.41
N SER A 77 -8.09 -6.15 27.77
CA SER A 77 -8.76 -4.91 28.19
C SER A 77 -8.54 -4.47 29.66
N GLN A 78 -7.52 -4.96 30.37
CA GLN A 78 -7.33 -4.68 31.80
C GLN A 78 -6.76 -3.28 32.06
N THR A 79 -5.74 -2.89 31.30
CA THR A 79 -5.04 -1.61 31.46
C THR A 79 -5.28 -0.72 30.25
N ALA A 80 -5.50 0.57 30.51
CA ALA A 80 -5.65 1.55 29.44
C ALA A 80 -4.27 1.88 28.89
N LEU A 81 -4.05 1.59 27.60
CA LEU A 81 -2.87 1.96 26.83
C LEU A 81 -2.75 3.49 26.67
N MET A 82 -3.90 4.17 26.60
CA MET A 82 -3.97 5.63 26.50
C MET A 82 -5.26 6.13 27.14
N ARG A 83 -5.18 7.30 27.77
CA ARG A 83 -6.32 8.04 28.33
C ARG A 83 -6.30 9.47 27.82
N GLY A 84 -7.48 10.01 27.57
CA GLY A 84 -7.62 11.40 27.18
C GLY A 84 -9.04 11.89 27.37
N SER A 85 -9.23 13.18 27.18
CA SER A 85 -10.55 13.81 27.16
C SER A 85 -10.59 14.95 26.15
N VAL A 86 -11.81 15.31 25.77
CA VAL A 86 -12.11 16.52 24.99
C VAL A 86 -13.40 17.15 25.51
N ILE A 87 -13.55 18.46 25.31
CA ILE A 87 -14.77 19.20 25.69
C ILE A 87 -15.51 19.59 24.40
N LEU A 88 -16.77 19.19 24.30
CA LEU A 88 -17.71 19.62 23.26
C LEU A 88 -18.53 20.78 23.80
N ASN A 89 -18.52 21.93 23.13
CA ASN A 89 -19.23 23.14 23.55
C ASN A 89 -19.64 23.99 22.34
N SER A 90 -20.30 25.13 22.59
CA SER A 90 -20.73 26.03 21.50
C SER A 90 -19.57 26.64 20.71
N LYS A 91 -18.37 26.78 21.29
CA LYS A 91 -17.20 27.35 20.60
C LYS A 91 -16.66 26.42 19.50
N ASN A 92 -16.79 25.11 19.67
CA ASN A 92 -16.37 24.12 18.67
C ASN A 92 -17.55 23.43 17.97
N ASN A 93 -18.75 24.03 18.02
CA ASN A 93 -19.97 23.46 17.45
C ASN A 93 -20.22 22.01 17.90
N TYR A 94 -19.81 21.67 19.13
CA TYR A 94 -19.87 20.33 19.68
C TYR A 94 -19.19 19.24 18.84
N SER A 95 -18.16 19.61 18.07
CA SER A 95 -17.33 18.73 17.25
C SER A 95 -15.86 18.99 17.57
N ALA A 96 -15.10 17.93 17.87
CA ALA A 96 -13.70 18.08 18.23
C ALA A 96 -12.85 16.87 17.79
N LEU A 97 -11.64 17.18 17.31
CA LEU A 97 -10.61 16.18 17.07
C LEU A 97 -9.82 15.92 18.34
N LYS A 98 -9.59 14.65 18.67
CA LYS A 98 -8.66 14.21 19.69
C LYS A 98 -7.51 13.45 19.03
N THR A 99 -6.29 13.92 19.23
CA THR A 99 -5.10 13.14 18.89
C THR A 99 -4.90 12.04 19.92
N ILE A 100 -4.76 10.81 19.42
CA ILE A 100 -4.39 9.60 20.15
C ILE A 100 -3.02 9.14 19.68
N GLU A 101 -2.22 8.66 20.62
CA GLU A 101 -0.89 8.11 20.39
C GLU A 101 -0.70 7.00 21.41
N ILE A 102 -0.40 5.79 20.93
CA ILE A 102 -0.13 4.64 21.78
C ILE A 102 1.38 4.48 21.85
N ASP A 103 1.93 4.38 23.06
CA ASP A 103 3.35 4.09 23.25
C ASP A 103 3.69 2.73 22.62
N PRO A 104 4.62 2.68 21.65
CA PRO A 104 5.02 1.44 20.99
C PRO A 104 5.67 0.43 21.95
N ASN A 105 6.17 0.85 23.11
CA ASN A 105 6.77 -0.06 24.09
C ASN A 105 5.73 -0.86 24.87
N VAL A 106 4.51 -0.32 25.01
CA VAL A 106 3.41 -0.95 25.77
C VAL A 106 2.64 -1.95 24.92
N LEU A 107 2.59 -1.72 23.60
CA LEU A 107 1.95 -2.62 22.65
C LEU A 107 2.95 -3.02 21.56
N GLN A 108 3.54 -4.20 21.70
CA GLN A 108 4.55 -4.73 20.77
C GLN A 108 4.01 -5.85 19.88
N PRO A 109 4.57 -6.04 18.68
CA PRO A 109 4.22 -7.18 17.82
C PRO A 109 4.70 -8.50 18.44
N ASP A 110 3.86 -9.53 18.37
CA ASP A 110 4.15 -10.90 18.85
C ASP A 110 3.95 -11.96 17.75
N GLY A 111 3.90 -11.50 16.49
CA GLY A 111 3.61 -12.34 15.32
C GLY A 111 2.12 -12.65 15.11
N LYS A 112 1.24 -12.29 16.05
CA LYS A 112 -0.22 -12.43 15.91
C LYS A 112 -0.87 -11.10 15.53
N LYS A 113 -2.11 -11.17 15.02
CA LYS A 113 -2.92 -9.96 14.78
C LYS A 113 -3.35 -9.40 16.12
N LYS A 114 -3.02 -8.12 16.37
CA LYS A 114 -3.44 -7.39 17.57
C LYS A 114 -4.57 -6.42 17.26
N TYR A 115 -5.36 -6.14 18.29
CA TYR A 115 -6.50 -5.24 18.22
C TYR A 115 -6.49 -4.34 19.45
N VAL A 116 -7.04 -3.14 19.31
CA VAL A 116 -7.30 -2.24 20.44
C VAL A 116 -8.79 -1.91 20.49
N LYS A 117 -9.30 -1.74 21.70
CA LYS A 117 -10.66 -1.26 21.94
C LYS A 117 -10.62 0.21 22.29
N VAL A 118 -11.17 1.04 21.42
CA VAL A 118 -11.35 2.48 21.65
C VAL A 118 -12.72 2.70 22.26
N VAL A 119 -12.75 3.35 23.43
CA VAL A 119 -13.97 3.66 24.19
C VAL A 119 -14.09 5.18 24.32
N ALA A 120 -15.21 5.73 23.85
CA ALA A 120 -15.59 7.13 24.04
C ALA A 120 -16.83 7.20 24.95
N GLN A 121 -16.65 7.78 26.13
CA GLN A 121 -17.69 7.94 27.14
C GLN A 121 -18.20 9.39 27.18
N PHE A 122 -19.42 9.60 26.71
CA PHE A 122 -20.13 10.88 26.70
C PHE A 122 -20.89 11.07 28.03
N ARG A 123 -20.14 11.24 29.13
CA ARG A 123 -20.67 11.22 30.52
C ARG A 123 -21.63 10.03 30.72
N ALA A 124 -22.79 10.23 31.34
CA ALA A 124 -23.81 9.20 31.52
C ALA A 124 -24.74 9.03 30.30
N PHE A 125 -24.57 9.82 29.24
CA PHE A 125 -25.51 9.84 28.11
C PHE A 125 -25.30 8.70 27.13
N HIS A 126 -24.03 8.42 26.80
CA HIS A 126 -23.70 7.41 25.79
C HIS A 126 -22.28 6.88 25.97
N ARG A 127 -22.09 5.64 25.57
CA ARG A 127 -20.80 4.95 25.53
C ARG A 127 -20.65 4.31 24.16
N ALA A 128 -19.71 4.80 23.37
CA ALA A 128 -19.37 4.25 22.07
C ALA A 128 -18.09 3.42 22.19
N GLU A 129 -18.12 2.21 21.64
CA GLU A 129 -16.96 1.31 21.62
C GLU A 129 -16.67 0.84 20.20
N ARG A 130 -15.38 0.74 19.86
CA ARG A 130 -14.94 0.19 18.58
C ARG A 130 -13.67 -0.61 18.77
N VAL A 131 -13.68 -1.85 18.28
CA VAL A 131 -12.47 -2.69 18.18
C VAL A 131 -11.82 -2.42 16.83
N LEU A 132 -10.55 -2.04 16.84
CA LEU A 132 -9.77 -1.68 15.66
C LEU A 132 -8.51 -2.56 15.56
N PRO A 133 -8.18 -3.07 14.37
CA PRO A 133 -6.91 -3.78 14.17
C PRO A 133 -5.71 -2.84 14.30
N VAL A 134 -4.62 -3.39 14.80
CA VAL A 134 -3.34 -2.70 14.98
C VAL A 134 -2.42 -3.03 13.81
N SER A 135 -1.71 -2.03 13.30
CA SER A 135 -0.62 -2.19 12.34
C SER A 135 0.67 -1.69 12.98
N PHE A 136 1.67 -2.55 13.00
CA PHE A 136 3.04 -2.28 13.46
C PHE A 136 3.94 -1.85 12.29
N ARG A 137 3.34 -1.30 11.22
CA ARG A 137 4.11 -0.76 10.09
C ARG A 137 4.96 0.41 10.56
N SER A 138 6.27 0.27 10.44
CA SER A 138 7.25 1.27 10.88
C SER A 138 7.48 2.38 9.85
N GLY A 139 7.07 2.15 8.60
CA GLY A 139 7.27 3.07 7.49
C GLY A 139 7.21 2.37 6.14
N TYR A 140 7.92 2.92 5.16
CA TYR A 140 8.06 2.32 3.83
C TYR A 140 9.52 2.31 3.38
N ILE A 141 9.90 1.24 2.68
CA ILE A 141 11.19 1.14 2.01
C ILE A 141 10.96 0.98 0.51
N PHE A 142 11.51 1.88 -0.29
CA PHE A 142 11.51 1.80 -1.75
C PHE A 142 12.91 1.43 -2.23
N ILE A 143 13.03 0.31 -2.94
CA ILE A 143 14.33 -0.18 -3.42
C ILE A 143 14.45 0.12 -4.91
N GLN A 144 15.55 0.78 -5.27
CA GLN A 144 15.93 1.04 -6.65
C GLN A 144 17.23 0.29 -6.96
N THR A 145 17.25 -0.39 -8.11
CA THR A 145 18.47 -0.92 -8.74
C THR A 145 18.86 0.00 -9.90
N ASP A 146 20.16 0.07 -10.23
CA ASP A 146 20.63 0.88 -11.36
C ASP A 146 20.20 0.28 -12.72
N LYS A 147 20.05 -1.04 -12.79
CA LYS A 147 19.56 -1.78 -13.97
C LYS A 147 18.46 -2.77 -13.58
N PRO A 148 17.55 -3.11 -14.51
CA PRO A 148 16.60 -4.20 -14.32
C PRO A 148 17.20 -5.59 -14.61
N VAL A 149 18.27 -5.64 -15.42
CA VAL A 149 18.94 -6.86 -15.86
C VAL A 149 20.46 -6.71 -15.71
N TYR A 150 21.13 -7.74 -15.20
CA TYR A 150 22.57 -7.78 -14.99
C TYR A 150 23.19 -9.01 -15.67
N ASN A 151 24.41 -8.85 -16.15
CA ASN A 151 25.23 -9.97 -16.57
C ASN A 151 25.91 -10.65 -15.36
N PRO A 152 26.22 -11.95 -15.43
CA PRO A 152 27.20 -12.55 -14.52
C PRO A 152 28.51 -11.74 -14.52
N GLY A 153 29.03 -11.43 -13.34
CA GLY A 153 30.21 -10.57 -13.15
C GLY A 153 29.91 -9.08 -12.96
N ASP A 154 28.66 -8.62 -13.20
CA ASP A 154 28.30 -7.22 -12.99
C ASP A 154 28.27 -6.83 -11.50
N ASN A 155 28.43 -5.53 -11.23
CA ASN A 155 28.13 -4.96 -9.92
C ASN A 155 26.65 -4.53 -9.84
N VAL A 156 25.88 -5.15 -8.95
CA VAL A 156 24.51 -4.74 -8.64
C VAL A 156 24.56 -3.53 -7.72
N ARG A 157 24.24 -2.34 -8.24
CA ARG A 157 24.12 -1.12 -7.43
C ARG A 157 22.67 -0.92 -7.07
N CYS A 158 22.40 -0.82 -5.78
CA CYS A 158 21.07 -0.57 -5.28
C CYS A 158 21.06 0.49 -4.19
N ARG A 159 19.91 1.14 -4.03
CA ARG A 159 19.64 2.03 -2.90
C ARG A 159 18.24 1.81 -2.38
N ALA A 160 18.10 1.84 -1.07
CA ALA A 160 16.84 1.80 -0.34
C ALA A 160 16.52 3.21 0.17
N PHE A 161 15.37 3.74 -0.23
CA PHE A 161 14.79 4.96 0.33
C PHE A 161 13.88 4.58 1.48
N VAL A 162 14.20 5.06 2.67
CA VAL A 162 13.53 4.77 3.92
C VAL A 162 12.70 5.98 4.34
N SER A 163 11.43 5.73 4.58
CA SER A 163 10.48 6.75 4.98
C SER A 163 9.63 6.30 6.16
N ASP A 164 9.10 7.28 6.90
CA ASP A 164 8.08 7.04 7.92
C ASP A 164 6.71 6.72 7.30
N THR A 165 5.67 6.60 8.13
CA THR A 165 4.31 6.29 7.68
C THR A 165 3.63 7.43 6.92
N GLU A 166 4.20 8.64 6.98
CA GLU A 166 3.77 9.85 6.28
C GLU A 166 4.61 10.12 5.01
N LEU A 167 5.44 9.16 4.60
CA LEU A 167 6.34 9.20 3.43
C LEU A 167 7.43 10.29 3.52
N ARG A 168 7.76 10.76 4.73
CA ARG A 168 8.91 11.64 4.94
C ARG A 168 10.18 10.81 5.09
N ALA A 169 11.29 11.33 4.59
CA ALA A 169 12.60 10.69 4.75
C ALA A 169 12.89 10.44 6.23
N ALA A 170 13.31 9.22 6.57
CA ALA A 170 13.47 8.82 7.96
C ALA A 170 14.82 8.12 8.18
N GLU A 171 15.62 8.66 9.09
CA GLU A 171 16.83 8.00 9.55
C GLU A 171 16.48 6.80 10.45
N ARG A 172 16.49 5.61 9.87
CA ARG A 172 16.20 4.35 10.57
C ARG A 172 17.27 3.32 10.27
N THR A 173 17.45 2.40 11.22
CA THR A 173 18.21 1.18 11.01
C THR A 173 17.33 0.16 10.29
N ILE A 174 17.84 -0.41 9.21
CA ILE A 174 17.19 -1.47 8.44
C ILE A 174 18.18 -2.60 8.18
N SER A 175 17.66 -3.78 7.84
CA SER A 175 18.44 -4.84 7.22
C SER A 175 18.28 -4.79 5.70
N LEU A 176 19.31 -5.23 4.98
CA LEU A 176 19.31 -5.37 3.52
C LEU A 176 19.97 -6.68 3.13
N GLU A 177 19.31 -7.49 2.33
CA GLU A 177 19.77 -8.80 1.86
C GLU A 177 19.62 -8.90 0.33
N ILE A 178 20.49 -9.68 -0.31
CA ILE A 178 20.36 -10.07 -1.71
C ILE A 178 20.12 -11.56 -1.77
N GLN A 179 19.02 -11.95 -2.41
CA GLN A 179 18.56 -13.33 -2.55
C GLN A 179 18.70 -13.80 -3.99
N ASN A 180 19.19 -15.03 -4.13
CA ASN A 180 19.28 -15.73 -5.40
C ASN A 180 17.89 -16.24 -5.86
N PRO A 181 17.79 -16.89 -7.05
CA PRO A 181 16.50 -17.39 -7.56
C PRO A 181 15.84 -18.47 -6.69
N ASP A 182 16.60 -19.13 -5.82
CA ASP A 182 16.10 -20.13 -4.87
C ASP A 182 15.60 -19.51 -3.55
N GLY A 183 15.63 -18.18 -3.45
CA GLY A 183 15.23 -17.45 -2.23
C GLY A 183 16.28 -17.47 -1.13
N ILE A 184 17.50 -17.93 -1.41
CA ILE A 184 18.61 -17.99 -0.45
C ILE A 184 19.30 -16.64 -0.42
N ALA A 185 19.43 -16.04 0.78
CA ALA A 185 20.21 -14.84 1.00
C ALA A 185 21.71 -15.16 0.87
N VAL A 186 22.36 -14.63 -0.17
CA VAL A 186 23.79 -14.83 -0.45
C VAL A 186 24.65 -13.65 0.02
N TYR A 187 24.01 -12.55 0.39
CA TYR A 187 24.62 -11.36 0.95
C TYR A 187 23.62 -10.68 1.88
N GLY A 188 24.10 -10.10 2.98
CA GLY A 188 23.24 -9.39 3.91
C GLY A 188 23.99 -8.44 4.84
N ILE A 189 23.35 -7.30 5.13
CA ILE A 189 23.71 -6.36 6.17
C ILE A 189 22.56 -6.39 7.19
N SER A 190 22.84 -6.85 8.41
CA SER A 190 21.80 -7.03 9.43
C SER A 190 21.32 -5.71 10.03
N ARG A 191 22.20 -4.73 10.18
CA ARG A 191 21.90 -3.42 10.78
C ARG A 191 22.67 -2.32 10.06
N ALA A 192 21.99 -1.58 9.19
CA ALA A 192 22.54 -0.43 8.51
C ALA A 192 21.65 0.80 8.74
N LYS A 193 22.26 1.93 9.10
CA LYS A 193 21.55 3.20 9.25
C LYS A 193 21.36 3.82 7.86
N ALA A 194 20.11 4.14 7.50
CA ALA A 194 19.80 4.91 6.31
C ALA A 194 19.98 6.41 6.61
N ILE A 195 21.15 6.95 6.28
CA ILE A 195 21.49 8.38 6.51
C ILE A 195 20.66 9.22 5.55
N ASP A 196 20.02 10.28 6.06
CA ASP A 196 19.05 11.10 5.30
C ASP A 196 17.93 10.26 4.64
N GLY A 197 17.60 9.11 5.24
CA GLY A 197 16.62 8.17 4.69
C GLY A 197 17.11 7.41 3.45
N ILE A 198 18.41 7.33 3.19
CA ILE A 198 18.98 6.57 2.07
C ILE A 198 20.02 5.58 2.58
N LEU A 199 19.89 4.32 2.16
CA LEU A 199 20.93 3.30 2.30
C LEU A 199 21.36 2.84 0.91
N SER A 200 22.62 3.05 0.54
CA SER A 200 23.17 2.59 -0.74
C SER A 200 24.05 1.37 -0.53
N ASN A 201 24.01 0.43 -1.48
CA ASN A 201 24.83 -0.78 -1.44
C ASN A 201 25.27 -1.19 -2.85
N THR A 202 26.45 -1.81 -2.94
CA THR A 202 26.97 -2.42 -4.17
C THR A 202 27.34 -3.86 -3.89
N TYR A 203 26.81 -4.78 -4.69
CA TYR A 203 27.10 -6.19 -4.58
C TYR A 203 27.75 -6.71 -5.86
N PRO A 204 29.00 -7.22 -5.80
CA PRO A 204 29.64 -7.84 -6.96
C PRO A 204 29.03 -9.22 -7.22
N LEU A 205 28.33 -9.39 -8.35
CA LEU A 205 27.90 -10.72 -8.78
C LEU A 205 29.12 -11.54 -9.19
N SER A 206 29.12 -12.81 -8.80
CA SER A 206 30.08 -13.79 -9.32
C SER A 206 30.03 -13.85 -10.86
N SER A 207 31.08 -14.30 -11.53
CA SER A 207 31.02 -14.67 -12.95
C SER A 207 30.31 -16.03 -13.16
N VAL A 208 30.25 -16.86 -12.10
CA VAL A 208 29.57 -18.15 -12.06
C VAL A 208 28.40 -18.03 -11.07
N VAL A 209 27.21 -17.72 -11.58
CA VAL A 209 25.99 -17.47 -10.80
C VAL A 209 24.80 -18.11 -11.50
N LYS A 210 23.82 -18.53 -10.72
CA LYS A 210 22.53 -18.98 -11.24
C LYS A 210 21.77 -17.84 -11.92
N GLU A 211 21.53 -17.99 -13.21
CA GLU A 211 20.65 -17.09 -13.97
C GLU A 211 19.20 -17.19 -13.48
N GLY A 212 18.44 -16.11 -13.63
CA GLY A 212 17.03 -16.03 -13.23
C GLY A 212 16.69 -14.76 -12.46
N LYS A 213 15.58 -14.80 -11.72
CA LYS A 213 15.09 -13.68 -10.94
C LYS A 213 15.74 -13.63 -9.56
N TRP A 214 16.47 -12.56 -9.31
CA TRP A 214 17.08 -12.24 -8.03
C TRP A 214 16.27 -11.18 -7.29
N LYS A 215 16.48 -11.03 -5.99
CA LYS A 215 15.77 -10.05 -5.15
C LYS A 215 16.73 -9.28 -4.27
N VAL A 216 16.55 -7.97 -4.19
CA VAL A 216 16.99 -7.17 -3.05
C VAL A 216 15.85 -7.12 -2.06
N VAL A 217 16.09 -7.45 -0.80
CA VAL A 217 15.09 -7.45 0.28
C VAL A 217 15.58 -6.54 1.39
N ALA A 218 14.75 -5.57 1.79
CA ALA A 218 15.04 -4.68 2.91
C ALA A 218 13.93 -4.76 3.96
N LYS A 219 14.29 -4.70 5.25
CA LYS A 219 13.34 -4.91 6.35
C LYS A 219 13.59 -3.92 7.48
N PHE A 220 12.53 -3.44 8.11
CA PHE A 220 12.65 -2.91 9.48
C PHE A 220 12.71 -4.07 10.49
N ASP A 221 13.19 -3.82 11.70
CA ASP A 221 13.48 -4.85 12.71
C ASP A 221 12.29 -5.74 13.11
N GLN A 222 11.04 -5.28 12.94
CA GLN A 222 9.86 -5.96 13.48
C GLN A 222 8.76 -6.20 12.44
N GLY A 223 8.20 -7.41 12.41
CA GLY A 223 6.93 -7.70 11.71
C GLY A 223 7.02 -7.97 10.20
N LYS A 224 6.19 -8.90 9.71
CA LYS A 224 6.14 -9.27 8.29
C LYS A 224 5.68 -8.13 7.37
N GLU A 225 4.90 -7.19 7.88
CA GLU A 225 4.40 -6.04 7.11
C GLU A 225 5.47 -4.97 6.83
N ASN A 226 6.68 -5.16 7.37
CA ASN A 226 7.84 -4.28 7.25
C ASN A 226 8.94 -4.86 6.36
N ILE A 227 8.62 -5.86 5.52
CA ILE A 227 9.51 -6.47 4.54
C ILE A 227 9.18 -5.92 3.15
N PHE A 228 10.18 -5.38 2.47
CA PHE A 228 10.06 -4.79 1.14
C PHE A 228 11.08 -5.44 0.21
N SER A 229 10.75 -5.58 -1.07
CA SER A 229 11.66 -6.21 -2.03
C SER A 229 11.56 -5.61 -3.42
N ARG A 230 12.65 -5.76 -4.18
CA ARG A 230 12.74 -5.41 -5.60
C ARG A 230 13.41 -6.55 -6.35
N GLU A 231 12.76 -7.03 -7.40
CA GLU A 231 13.33 -8.04 -8.30
C GLU A 231 14.24 -7.40 -9.35
N PHE A 232 15.30 -8.12 -9.70
CA PHE A 232 16.14 -7.89 -10.87
C PHE A 232 16.47 -9.23 -11.53
N GLU A 233 16.78 -9.22 -12.83
CA GLU A 233 17.11 -10.44 -13.56
C GLU A 233 18.62 -10.56 -13.74
N VAL A 234 19.16 -11.75 -13.53
CA VAL A 234 20.53 -12.09 -13.93
C VAL A 234 20.46 -13.04 -15.11
N LYS A 235 20.97 -12.62 -16.26
CA LYS A 235 21.08 -13.46 -17.45
C LYS A 235 22.18 -12.94 -18.34
N LYS A 236 22.77 -13.83 -19.13
CA LYS A 236 23.74 -13.41 -20.15
C LYS A 236 23.00 -12.59 -21.22
N TYR A 237 23.44 -11.36 -21.40
CA TYR A 237 22.84 -10.40 -22.30
C TYR A 237 23.93 -9.53 -22.93
N VAL A 238 23.75 -9.28 -24.23
CA VAL A 238 24.50 -8.28 -24.97
C VAL A 238 23.56 -7.11 -25.25
N LEU A 239 24.01 -5.89 -24.99
CA LEU A 239 23.24 -4.70 -25.29
C LEU A 239 22.97 -4.63 -26.80
N PRO A 240 21.70 -4.69 -27.26
CA PRO A 240 21.36 -4.60 -28.66
C PRO A 240 21.66 -3.18 -29.12
N ALA A 241 22.14 -3.05 -30.36
CA ALA A 241 22.48 -1.77 -30.95
C ALA A 241 21.24 -0.93 -31.33
N PHE A 242 20.06 -1.54 -31.36
CA PHE A 242 18.82 -0.93 -31.82
C PHE A 242 17.59 -1.48 -31.09
N ASN A 243 16.53 -0.70 -31.08
CA ASN A 243 15.21 -1.09 -30.57
C ASN A 243 14.27 -1.42 -31.73
N VAL A 244 13.41 -2.42 -31.54
CA VAL A 244 12.31 -2.76 -32.43
C VAL A 244 11.00 -2.51 -31.72
N THR A 245 10.12 -1.72 -32.33
CA THR A 245 8.81 -1.38 -31.79
C THR A 245 7.73 -1.92 -32.72
N LEU A 246 6.76 -2.61 -32.13
CA LEU A 246 5.58 -3.15 -32.80
C LEU A 246 4.37 -2.29 -32.40
N THR A 247 3.82 -1.54 -33.34
CA THR A 247 2.67 -0.64 -33.10
C THR A 247 1.45 -1.18 -33.83
N PRO A 248 0.52 -1.87 -33.14
CA PRO A 248 -0.72 -2.30 -33.77
C PRO A 248 -1.59 -1.07 -34.09
N LYS A 249 -2.20 -1.02 -35.28
CA LYS A 249 -3.08 0.09 -35.66
C LYS A 249 -4.35 0.16 -34.82
N THR A 250 -4.77 -0.97 -34.27
CA THR A 250 -5.90 -1.07 -33.33
C THR A 250 -5.45 -1.81 -32.07
N SER A 251 -5.93 -1.38 -30.91
CA SER A 251 -5.61 -2.01 -29.62
C SER A 251 -6.30 -3.36 -29.41
N HIS A 252 -7.29 -3.69 -30.24
CA HIS A 252 -8.07 -4.91 -30.21
C HIS A 252 -8.47 -5.32 -31.63
N LEU A 253 -8.70 -6.62 -31.81
CA LEU A 253 -9.22 -7.18 -33.06
C LEU A 253 -10.71 -7.44 -32.89
N ARG A 254 -11.54 -6.83 -33.74
CA ARG A 254 -12.98 -7.10 -33.75
C ARG A 254 -13.26 -8.43 -34.45
N LEU A 255 -14.39 -9.07 -34.12
CA LEU A 255 -14.79 -10.34 -34.74
C LEU A 255 -15.06 -10.22 -36.25
N ASP A 256 -15.48 -9.03 -36.69
CA ASP A 256 -15.74 -8.67 -38.08
C ASP A 256 -14.51 -8.08 -38.80
N ALA A 257 -13.35 -8.00 -38.13
CA ALA A 257 -12.15 -7.43 -38.72
C ALA A 257 -11.48 -8.43 -39.68
N GLU A 258 -11.29 -8.02 -40.93
CA GLU A 258 -10.65 -8.84 -41.96
C GLU A 258 -9.13 -9.01 -41.74
N LYS A 259 -8.49 -8.04 -41.09
CA LYS A 259 -7.03 -8.02 -40.87
C LYS A 259 -6.62 -7.34 -39.59
N LEU A 260 -5.49 -7.81 -39.03
CA LEU A 260 -4.72 -7.13 -38.01
C LEU A 260 -3.51 -6.47 -38.68
N GLU A 261 -3.40 -5.15 -38.55
CA GLU A 261 -2.24 -4.40 -39.06
C GLU A 261 -1.34 -3.99 -37.89
N VAL A 262 -0.05 -4.32 -38.02
CA VAL A 262 1.00 -3.98 -37.07
C VAL A 262 2.13 -3.31 -37.83
N GLU A 263 2.43 -2.08 -37.45
CA GLU A 263 3.57 -1.34 -37.94
C GLU A 263 4.82 -1.77 -37.17
N ILE A 264 5.93 -1.97 -37.87
CA ILE A 264 7.20 -2.38 -37.29
C ILE A 264 8.20 -1.29 -37.58
N THR A 265 8.77 -0.71 -36.52
CA THR A 265 9.82 0.30 -36.65
C THR A 265 11.07 -0.20 -35.94
N ALA A 266 12.22 -0.05 -36.59
CA ALA A 266 13.51 -0.40 -36.01
C ALA A 266 14.45 0.81 -36.08
N ARG A 267 14.99 1.22 -34.92
CA ARG A 267 15.87 2.39 -34.80
C ARG A 267 17.06 2.08 -33.90
N TYR A 268 18.25 2.51 -34.31
CA TYR A 268 19.42 2.48 -33.45
C TYR A 268 19.20 3.28 -32.17
N LEU A 269 19.95 2.97 -31.12
CA LEU A 269 19.84 3.70 -29.84
C LEU A 269 20.15 5.21 -29.98
N TYR A 270 20.84 5.62 -31.04
CA TYR A 270 21.12 7.02 -31.39
C TYR A 270 20.08 7.66 -32.34
N GLY A 271 19.00 6.94 -32.70
CA GLY A 271 17.82 7.49 -33.39
C GLY A 271 17.68 7.15 -34.88
N GLU A 272 18.77 6.80 -35.56
CA GLU A 272 18.76 6.49 -37.00
C GLU A 272 17.95 5.22 -37.34
N PRO A 273 17.30 5.17 -38.51
CA PRO A 273 16.55 4.00 -38.95
C PRO A 273 17.48 2.82 -39.25
N VAL A 274 17.02 1.61 -38.92
CA VAL A 274 17.74 0.37 -39.23
C VAL A 274 17.34 -0.12 -40.61
N LYS A 275 18.33 -0.37 -41.47
CA LYS A 275 18.12 -1.10 -42.73
C LYS A 275 18.31 -2.59 -42.47
N GLY A 276 17.26 -3.37 -42.63
CA GLY A 276 17.27 -4.80 -42.32
C GLY A 276 16.03 -5.53 -42.81
N VAL A 277 15.94 -6.80 -42.41
CA VAL A 277 14.82 -7.69 -42.73
C VAL A 277 14.15 -8.12 -41.44
N ALA A 278 12.82 -8.03 -41.38
CA ALA A 278 12.04 -8.52 -40.24
C ALA A 278 11.30 -9.80 -40.62
N TYR A 279 11.36 -10.80 -39.72
CA TYR A 279 10.56 -12.01 -39.78
C TYR A 279 9.50 -11.96 -38.68
N VAL A 280 8.24 -11.97 -39.07
CA VAL A 280 7.09 -11.72 -38.19
C VAL A 280 6.21 -12.95 -38.14
N LEU A 281 5.85 -13.35 -36.93
CA LEU A 281 4.95 -14.46 -36.65
C LEU A 281 3.77 -13.95 -35.83
N PHE A 282 2.57 -14.39 -36.20
CA PHE A 282 1.36 -14.16 -35.41
C PHE A 282 1.03 -15.41 -34.60
N GLY A 283 0.40 -15.22 -33.45
CA GLY A 283 -0.05 -16.31 -32.59
C GLY A 283 -1.29 -15.90 -31.81
N ILE A 284 -2.01 -16.89 -31.32
CA ILE A 284 -3.13 -16.74 -30.40
C ILE A 284 -2.76 -17.38 -29.07
N GLU A 285 -3.20 -16.78 -27.98
CA GLU A 285 -3.08 -17.36 -26.64
C GLU A 285 -4.49 -17.66 -26.13
N ILE A 286 -4.76 -18.93 -25.83
CA ILE A 286 -6.04 -19.40 -25.30
C ILE A 286 -5.72 -20.14 -24.00
N ASP A 287 -6.28 -19.68 -22.88
CA ASP A 287 -6.09 -20.29 -21.55
C ASP A 287 -4.60 -20.50 -21.15
N GLY A 288 -3.72 -19.58 -21.58
CA GLY A 288 -2.26 -19.64 -21.32
C GLY A 288 -1.48 -20.52 -22.31
N GLU A 289 -2.16 -21.24 -23.20
CA GLU A 289 -1.51 -21.96 -24.30
C GLU A 289 -1.31 -21.07 -25.51
N LYS A 290 -0.04 -20.94 -25.94
CA LYS A 290 0.36 -20.13 -27.10
C LYS A 290 0.38 -20.99 -28.36
N LYS A 291 -0.57 -20.76 -29.27
CA LYS A 291 -0.63 -21.41 -30.57
C LYS A 291 -0.16 -20.46 -31.67
N ARG A 292 0.83 -20.89 -32.45
CA ARG A 292 1.33 -20.13 -33.60
C ARG A 292 0.34 -20.21 -34.76
N LEU A 293 0.12 -19.10 -35.46
CA LEU A 293 -0.59 -19.07 -36.73
C LEU A 293 0.42 -19.33 -37.86
N THR A 294 0.05 -20.17 -38.82
CA THR A 294 0.98 -20.93 -39.66
C THR A 294 1.69 -20.14 -40.77
N SER A 295 1.68 -18.81 -40.75
CA SER A 295 2.35 -18.00 -41.79
C SER A 295 3.34 -17.00 -41.18
N MET A 296 4.62 -17.18 -41.51
CA MET A 296 5.66 -16.19 -41.29
C MET A 296 5.57 -15.14 -42.39
N LYS A 297 5.56 -13.86 -42.00
CA LYS A 297 5.65 -12.74 -42.94
C LYS A 297 7.08 -12.18 -42.92
N GLN A 298 7.64 -11.91 -44.09
CA GLN A 298 8.91 -11.24 -44.25
C GLN A 298 8.65 -9.80 -44.70
N LEU A 299 9.27 -8.83 -44.02
CA LEU A 299 9.33 -7.45 -44.48
C LEU A 299 10.76 -7.10 -44.85
N ASN A 300 10.93 -6.59 -46.07
CA ASN A 300 12.19 -6.04 -46.55
C ASN A 300 12.18 -4.55 -46.27
N ASP A 301 13.27 -4.04 -45.68
CA ASP A 301 13.47 -2.64 -45.33
C ASP A 301 12.52 -2.14 -44.23
N VAL A 302 12.94 -2.30 -42.97
CA VAL A 302 12.23 -1.81 -41.76
C VAL A 302 12.53 -0.34 -41.48
N SER A 303 12.96 0.42 -42.50
CA SER A 303 13.04 1.87 -42.40
C SER A 303 11.62 2.40 -42.20
N GLY A 304 11.42 3.08 -41.06
CA GLY A 304 10.10 3.50 -40.59
C GLY A 304 9.33 4.35 -41.59
#